data_AF-A0A540VJN2-F1
#
_entry.id   AF-A0A540VJN2-F1
#
_cell.length_a   1.000
_cell.length_b   1.000
_cell.length_c   1.000
_cell.angle_alpha   90.00
_cell.angle_beta   90.00
_cell.angle_gamma   90.00
#
_symmetry.space_group_name_H-M   'P 1'
#
loop_
_entity.id
_entity.type
_entity.pdbx_description
1 polymer ?
#
loop_
_entity_poly.entity_id
_entity_poly.type
_entity_poly.pdbx_seq_one_letter_code
_entity_poly.pdbx_strand_id
1 'polypeptide(L)'
;MLDEQRHPSTASRQPDSTRARPSPQVEATRFEALDDAEAPQVPPSWTALPVLEIDGEATPVAPPPQSAGRQPAPERRGALPEQQDEILVVSLGDRTPTVAAGEHVELAVGLLNNGPRPATFIVTVEGWLDPAWLPSLPVYRTLQPGERAQLTLTLAPPRHPASRAGEHPFAVVVRAPDAYPGRQSRVAARLVIEPFYDLRLGRPTPGRVSLAWFRREAWVRLPVANGGNAPLRCELQGRDRHGRCQLSYRVSYDSGLQPNPARFLLQPGERLWVAVRVTPRQRPVLGIRAEVAPLYFRLWGRGANGEVERHGGGCAVALAPWIGLGQMFAAAGVLLLAVIGMAMLALGALLALPGPAAGEPGVDPGATPVAVPIAILVRVADPVPTRPAVASMPGPVPDGMAAPPAPAASTGGVSALGPVVLPEQVTAPGEVLPSPPPTATPVPRQTMTYQQMFQEIGARYDLNWRLLAAQAYVESGFDSLAMGSHGDLGLMQILPTTWQEWAPALQVNDPFDSYSNVLVAAAYLDYLRTLLGSRGYPQEEWMLVAYNWGPDQLLDFLAAGGTWETLAPELQDYATQIRRLAATIPAE
;
A
#
# COMPACT_ATOMS: atom_id res chain seq x y z
N MET A 1 37.03 -20.20 52.86
CA MET A 1 36.62 -18.91 53.46
C MET A 1 37.46 -17.85 52.79
N LEU A 2 36.84 -16.87 52.13
CA LEU A 2 37.45 -15.73 51.42
C LEU A 2 38.32 -16.04 50.17
N ASP A 3 38.02 -15.29 49.09
CA ASP A 3 38.89 -14.98 47.93
C ASP A 3 40.12 -14.13 48.37
N GLU A 4 41.16 -13.84 47.59
CA GLU A 4 41.15 -13.03 46.35
C GLU A 4 42.61 -12.83 45.80
N GLN A 5 42.75 -12.38 44.53
CA GLN A 5 43.96 -11.83 43.86
C GLN A 5 45.07 -12.83 43.43
N ARG A 6 45.88 -12.65 42.35
CA ARG A 6 46.35 -11.45 41.59
C ARG A 6 46.61 -11.70 40.08
N HIS A 7 46.64 -10.61 39.29
CA HIS A 7 47.25 -10.50 37.92
C HIS A 7 48.80 -10.35 37.98
N PRO A 8 49.58 -10.61 36.89
CA PRO A 8 49.85 -9.70 35.73
C PRO A 8 49.66 -10.39 34.34
N SER A 9 49.59 -9.75 33.14
CA SER A 9 50.46 -8.77 32.44
C SER A 9 51.83 -9.37 32.01
N THR A 10 52.43 -9.18 30.81
CA THR A 10 52.14 -8.36 29.60
C THR A 10 53.01 -8.84 28.42
N ALA A 11 52.60 -8.66 27.15
CA ALA A 11 53.52 -8.51 26.00
C ALA A 11 52.79 -7.97 24.75
N SER A 12 53.48 -7.15 23.93
CA SER A 12 52.92 -6.53 22.70
C SER A 12 53.88 -6.65 21.52
N ARG A 13 53.36 -6.77 20.28
CA ARG A 13 53.85 -6.00 19.12
C ARG A 13 52.99 -6.14 17.85
N GLN A 14 52.97 -5.04 17.11
CA GLN A 14 52.48 -4.79 15.75
C GLN A 14 53.49 -3.79 15.14
N PRO A 15 53.42 -3.36 13.86
CA PRO A 15 52.77 -3.95 12.67
C PRO A 15 53.79 -4.13 11.50
N ASP A 16 53.34 -4.49 10.30
CA ASP A 16 53.51 -3.66 9.09
C ASP A 16 52.48 -4.06 8.00
N SER A 17 52.67 -3.58 6.76
CA SER A 17 51.63 -3.33 5.75
C SER A 17 52.10 -3.61 4.31
N THR A 18 51.16 -3.67 3.34
CA THR A 18 51.25 -3.08 1.95
C THR A 18 50.53 -3.90 0.85
N ARG A 19 49.48 -3.31 0.23
CA ARG A 19 48.90 -3.57 -1.13
C ARG A 19 48.33 -4.99 -1.42
N ALA A 20 47.45 -5.21 -2.41
CA ALA A 20 46.57 -4.33 -3.21
C ALA A 20 45.36 -5.14 -3.77
N ARG A 21 44.33 -4.46 -4.29
CA ARG A 21 43.25 -5.07 -5.10
C ARG A 21 43.63 -5.09 -6.59
N PRO A 22 43.06 -6.03 -7.36
CA PRO A 22 42.36 -5.69 -8.59
C PRO A 22 40.88 -6.15 -8.58
N SER A 23 40.09 -5.70 -9.56
CA SER A 23 38.71 -6.16 -9.82
C SER A 23 38.70 -7.17 -10.97
N PRO A 24 37.70 -8.06 -11.08
CA PRO A 24 37.68 -9.09 -12.13
C PRO A 24 37.40 -8.50 -13.52
N GLN A 25 37.97 -9.12 -14.55
CA GLN A 25 37.54 -8.95 -15.94
C GLN A 25 36.62 -10.11 -16.35
N VAL A 26 35.80 -9.88 -17.37
CA VAL A 26 34.88 -10.87 -17.93
C VAL A 26 35.58 -11.64 -19.04
N GLU A 27 35.62 -12.97 -18.94
CA GLU A 27 35.79 -13.87 -20.09
C GLU A 27 34.52 -14.71 -20.26
N ALA A 28 34.12 -14.92 -21.51
CA ALA A 28 32.86 -15.58 -21.87
C ALA A 28 33.14 -16.93 -22.52
N THR A 29 32.90 -18.01 -21.79
CA THR A 29 33.14 -19.38 -22.26
C THR A 29 31.84 -20.07 -22.65
N ARG A 30 31.55 -20.01 -23.95
CA ARG A 30 31.02 -21.08 -24.82
C ARG A 30 30.28 -22.24 -24.13
N PHE A 31 29.01 -22.43 -24.52
CA PHE A 31 28.28 -23.69 -24.31
C PHE A 31 29.02 -24.88 -24.97
N GLU A 32 29.24 -25.93 -24.18
CA GLU A 32 29.36 -27.31 -24.66
C GLU A 32 28.33 -28.16 -23.90
N ALA A 33 27.79 -29.20 -24.54
CA ALA A 33 26.73 -30.02 -23.96
C ALA A 33 27.29 -31.07 -23.00
N LEU A 34 26.58 -31.28 -21.89
CA LEU A 34 26.81 -32.38 -20.96
C LEU A 34 25.55 -33.24 -20.90
N ASP A 35 25.57 -34.35 -21.65
CA ASP A 35 24.76 -35.52 -21.31
C ASP A 35 25.29 -36.15 -20.00
N ASP A 36 24.51 -37.05 -19.40
CA ASP A 36 24.86 -37.88 -18.24
C ASP A 36 25.30 -37.12 -16.96
N ALA A 37 24.46 -36.19 -16.50
CA ALA A 37 24.48 -35.74 -15.10
C ALA A 37 23.83 -36.80 -14.18
N GLU A 38 24.66 -37.58 -13.47
CA GLU A 38 24.21 -38.63 -12.55
C GLU A 38 23.27 -38.07 -11.46
N ALA A 39 22.16 -38.77 -11.20
CA ALA A 39 21.14 -38.33 -10.24
C ALA A 39 21.73 -38.27 -8.81
N PRO A 40 21.45 -37.19 -8.03
CA PRO A 40 22.08 -36.98 -6.74
C PRO A 40 21.70 -38.08 -5.74
N GLN A 41 22.68 -38.91 -5.36
CA GLN A 41 22.47 -40.02 -4.44
C GLN A 41 22.05 -39.50 -3.05
N VAL A 42 20.83 -39.84 -2.64
CA VAL A 42 20.23 -39.37 -1.39
C VAL A 42 20.89 -40.08 -0.19
N PRO A 43 21.39 -39.36 0.84
CA PRO A 43 22.08 -39.98 1.96
C PRO A 43 21.14 -40.86 2.82
N PRO A 44 21.63 -41.99 3.38
CA PRO A 44 20.79 -43.08 3.91
C PRO A 44 20.00 -42.77 5.20
N SER A 45 20.11 -41.55 5.75
CA SER A 45 19.24 -41.07 6.83
C SER A 45 17.95 -40.41 6.35
N TRP A 46 17.71 -40.35 5.03
CA TRP A 46 16.58 -39.63 4.43
C TRP A 46 15.48 -40.56 3.90
N THR A 47 15.73 -41.87 3.80
CA THR A 47 14.82 -42.92 3.31
C THR A 47 13.67 -43.26 4.26
N ALA A 48 13.42 -42.42 5.28
CA ALA A 48 12.50 -42.68 6.39
C ALA A 48 11.37 -41.63 6.51
N LEU A 49 11.18 -40.79 5.50
CA LEU A 49 9.96 -39.99 5.36
C LEU A 49 8.91 -40.83 4.61
N PRO A 50 7.65 -40.92 5.09
CA PRO A 50 6.59 -41.61 4.36
C PRO A 50 6.28 -40.86 3.06
N VAL A 51 5.92 -41.60 2.01
CA VAL A 51 5.32 -41.01 0.81
C VAL A 51 3.95 -40.45 1.21
N LEU A 52 3.69 -39.20 0.84
CA LEU A 52 2.43 -38.52 1.16
C LEU A 52 1.36 -38.91 0.14
N GLU A 53 0.72 -40.06 0.36
CA GLU A 53 -0.47 -40.47 -0.40
C GLU A 53 -1.64 -39.54 -0.06
N ILE A 54 -2.15 -38.80 -1.04
CA ILE A 54 -3.15 -37.73 -0.85
C ILE A 54 -4.57 -38.30 -0.93
N ASP A 55 -4.86 -39.29 -0.08
CA ASP A 55 -6.16 -39.97 0.00
C ASP A 55 -7.20 -39.11 0.73
N GLY A 56 -7.90 -38.25 -0.02
CA GLY A 56 -9.04 -37.50 0.48
C GLY A 56 -9.93 -36.90 -0.61
N GLU A 57 -11.24 -36.98 -0.39
CA GLU A 57 -12.26 -36.28 -1.17
C GLU A 57 -12.34 -34.80 -0.71
N ALA A 58 -12.30 -33.88 -1.66
CA ALA A 58 -12.59 -32.47 -1.41
C ALA A 58 -14.10 -32.21 -1.43
N THR A 59 -14.55 -31.19 -0.68
CA THR A 59 -15.95 -30.76 -0.67
C THR A 59 -16.44 -30.44 -2.09
N PRO A 60 -17.54 -31.05 -2.58
CA PRO A 60 -17.92 -30.97 -3.98
C PRO A 60 -18.54 -29.60 -4.36
N VAL A 61 -17.86 -28.88 -5.23
CA VAL A 61 -18.27 -27.56 -5.75
C VAL A 61 -19.30 -27.70 -6.89
N ALA A 62 -20.29 -26.81 -6.92
CA ALA A 62 -21.21 -26.69 -8.05
C ALA A 62 -20.60 -25.81 -9.16
N PRO A 63 -20.63 -26.22 -10.44
CA PRO A 63 -20.01 -25.45 -11.52
C PRO A 63 -20.70 -24.09 -11.73
N PRO A 64 -19.96 -23.03 -12.07
CA PRO A 64 -20.53 -21.70 -12.26
C PRO A 64 -21.51 -21.67 -13.44
N PRO A 65 -22.66 -20.97 -13.33
CA PRO A 65 -23.69 -20.96 -14.36
C PRO A 65 -23.19 -20.26 -15.63
N GLN A 66 -23.25 -20.97 -16.76
CA GLN A 66 -22.85 -20.42 -18.06
C GLN A 66 -23.88 -19.39 -18.57
N SER A 67 -23.38 -18.29 -19.13
CA SER A 67 -24.17 -17.08 -19.39
C SER A 67 -25.18 -17.18 -20.53
N ALA A 68 -26.48 -17.28 -20.20
CA ALA A 68 -27.57 -16.95 -21.11
C ALA A 68 -28.82 -16.47 -20.34
N GLY A 69 -29.49 -15.42 -20.83
CA GLY A 69 -30.80 -14.99 -20.30
C GLY A 69 -30.79 -13.69 -19.51
N ARG A 70 -31.16 -12.60 -20.19
CA ARG A 70 -31.55 -11.26 -19.72
C ARG A 70 -32.02 -11.18 -18.24
N GLN A 71 -31.21 -10.56 -17.39
CA GLN A 71 -31.46 -10.36 -15.96
C GLN A 71 -32.77 -9.60 -15.65
N PRO A 72 -33.60 -10.10 -14.71
CA PRO A 72 -34.44 -9.28 -13.83
C PRO A 72 -33.60 -8.41 -12.87
N ALA A 73 -34.25 -7.52 -12.12
CA ALA A 73 -33.60 -6.62 -11.15
C ALA A 73 -32.80 -7.39 -10.06
N PRO A 74 -31.73 -6.80 -9.47
CA PRO A 74 -30.79 -7.55 -8.65
C PRO A 74 -31.36 -7.91 -7.27
N GLU A 75 -31.55 -9.21 -7.04
CA GLU A 75 -31.77 -9.76 -5.71
C GLU A 75 -30.47 -9.83 -4.88
N ARG A 76 -30.62 -10.03 -3.57
CA ARG A 76 -29.63 -9.60 -2.57
C ARG A 76 -28.40 -10.53 -2.50
N ARG A 77 -27.27 -10.07 -3.04
CA ARG A 77 -25.94 -10.68 -2.81
C ARG A 77 -25.62 -10.71 -1.31
N GLY A 78 -25.04 -11.81 -0.81
CA GLY A 78 -24.53 -11.93 0.57
C GLY A 78 -25.42 -12.69 1.56
N ALA A 79 -26.47 -13.38 1.12
CA ALA A 79 -27.21 -14.31 2.00
C ALA A 79 -26.43 -15.63 2.14
N LEU A 80 -26.20 -16.09 3.38
CA LEU A 80 -25.71 -17.44 3.65
C LEU A 80 -26.85 -18.46 3.45
N PRO A 81 -26.60 -19.65 2.87
CA PRO A 81 -27.62 -20.68 2.70
C PRO A 81 -28.27 -21.10 4.02
N GLU A 82 -29.58 -20.93 4.13
CA GLU A 82 -30.39 -21.47 5.23
C GLU A 82 -30.85 -22.89 4.91
N GLN A 83 -30.76 -23.78 5.89
CA GLN A 83 -31.16 -25.19 5.79
C GLN A 83 -31.72 -25.60 7.15
N GLN A 84 -33.05 -25.61 7.31
CA GLN A 84 -33.66 -26.17 8.52
C GLN A 84 -33.90 -27.67 8.35
N ASP A 85 -33.64 -28.44 9.42
CA ASP A 85 -33.93 -29.87 9.50
C ASP A 85 -35.17 -30.13 10.38
N GLU A 86 -35.95 -31.14 10.01
CA GLU A 86 -37.22 -31.48 10.69
C GLU A 86 -37.04 -32.06 12.10
N ILE A 87 -35.85 -32.59 12.42
CA ILE A 87 -35.50 -33.17 13.73
C ILE A 87 -34.70 -32.16 14.56
N LEU A 88 -33.71 -31.50 13.94
CA LEU A 88 -32.87 -30.49 14.57
C LEU A 88 -33.46 -29.10 14.35
N VAL A 89 -34.52 -28.76 15.08
CA VAL A 89 -35.21 -27.48 14.88
C VAL A 89 -34.48 -26.36 15.64
N VAL A 90 -34.17 -25.27 14.93
CA VAL A 90 -33.39 -24.12 15.43
C VAL A 90 -34.13 -22.82 15.14
N SER A 91 -34.17 -21.92 16.13
CA SER A 91 -34.70 -20.57 16.00
C SER A 91 -33.75 -19.54 16.61
N LEU A 92 -33.78 -18.31 16.09
CA LEU A 92 -33.02 -17.18 16.61
C LEU A 92 -34.00 -16.09 17.06
N GLY A 93 -33.77 -15.52 18.25
CA GLY A 93 -34.64 -14.49 18.83
C GLY A 93 -34.53 -13.13 18.12
N ASP A 94 -33.31 -12.72 17.81
CA ASP A 94 -32.99 -11.63 16.89
C ASP A 94 -32.13 -12.19 15.76
N ARG A 95 -32.33 -11.70 14.53
CA ARG A 95 -31.56 -12.07 13.33
C ARG A 95 -30.69 -10.91 12.81
N THR A 96 -30.78 -9.75 13.45
CA THR A 96 -30.03 -8.52 13.17
C THR A 96 -29.46 -7.84 14.44
N PRO A 97 -28.84 -8.60 15.38
CA PRO A 97 -28.29 -8.01 16.60
C PRO A 97 -27.28 -6.91 16.29
N THR A 98 -27.36 -5.80 17.04
CA THR A 98 -26.47 -4.64 16.89
C THR A 98 -25.57 -4.51 18.12
N VAL A 99 -24.27 -4.20 17.92
CA VAL A 99 -23.28 -4.13 18.99
C VAL A 99 -22.20 -3.07 18.71
N ALA A 100 -21.78 -2.35 19.75
CA ALA A 100 -20.62 -1.45 19.66
C ALA A 100 -19.31 -2.23 19.83
N ALA A 101 -18.28 -1.92 19.04
CA ALA A 101 -16.99 -2.61 19.16
C ALA A 101 -16.31 -2.34 20.52
N GLY A 102 -16.03 -3.42 21.26
CA GLY A 102 -15.60 -3.41 22.66
C GLY A 102 -16.70 -3.78 23.66
N GLU A 103 -17.95 -3.86 23.22
CA GLU A 103 -19.08 -4.36 24.01
C GLU A 103 -19.46 -5.77 23.54
N HIS A 104 -20.53 -6.33 24.10
CA HIS A 104 -21.04 -7.64 23.74
C HIS A 104 -22.57 -7.62 23.59
N VAL A 105 -23.10 -8.48 22.73
CA VAL A 105 -24.54 -8.69 22.56
C VAL A 105 -24.88 -10.17 22.75
N GLU A 106 -26.03 -10.43 23.37
CA GLU A 106 -26.51 -11.77 23.67
C GLU A 106 -27.52 -12.24 22.61
N LEU A 107 -27.15 -13.25 21.83
CA LEU A 107 -28.02 -13.88 20.84
C LEU A 107 -28.76 -15.07 21.48
N ALA A 108 -30.08 -14.94 21.60
CA ALA A 108 -30.95 -16.05 22.00
C ALA A 108 -31.12 -17.07 20.87
N VAL A 109 -30.68 -18.31 21.10
CA VAL A 109 -30.82 -19.46 20.19
C VAL A 109 -31.77 -20.48 20.82
N GLY A 110 -32.93 -20.70 20.20
CA GLY A 110 -33.84 -21.78 20.56
C GLY A 110 -33.44 -23.07 19.87
N LEU A 111 -33.34 -24.15 20.64
CA LEU A 111 -33.14 -25.52 20.15
C LEU A 111 -34.37 -26.37 20.50
N LEU A 112 -34.77 -27.26 19.59
CA LEU A 112 -35.79 -28.28 19.81
C LEU A 112 -35.33 -29.61 19.20
N ASN A 113 -35.31 -30.67 20.01
CA ASN A 113 -35.18 -32.03 19.53
C ASN A 113 -36.54 -32.59 19.13
N ASN A 114 -36.88 -32.48 17.85
CA ASN A 114 -38.12 -33.04 17.29
C ASN A 114 -37.94 -34.50 16.84
N GLY A 115 -36.82 -35.14 17.17
CA GLY A 115 -36.54 -36.55 16.86
C GLY A 115 -36.91 -37.52 17.99
N PRO A 116 -37.02 -38.84 17.68
CA PRO A 116 -37.53 -39.85 18.60
C PRO A 116 -36.49 -40.35 19.63
N ARG A 117 -35.27 -39.79 19.66
CA ARG A 117 -34.18 -40.22 20.55
C ARG A 117 -33.52 -39.02 21.24
N PRO A 118 -33.01 -39.19 22.48
CA PRO A 118 -32.15 -38.18 23.11
C PRO A 118 -30.89 -37.99 22.27
N ALA A 119 -30.41 -36.75 22.19
CA ALA A 119 -29.27 -36.38 21.35
C ALA A 119 -28.47 -35.24 21.96
N THR A 120 -27.15 -35.24 21.75
CA THR A 120 -26.27 -34.11 22.09
C THR A 120 -26.17 -33.17 20.89
N PHE A 121 -26.74 -31.98 21.06
CA PHE A 121 -26.69 -30.88 20.11
C PHE A 121 -25.37 -30.14 20.29
N ILE A 122 -24.61 -30.03 19.20
CA ILE A 122 -23.40 -29.22 19.09
C ILE A 122 -23.78 -27.97 18.32
N VAL A 123 -23.65 -26.79 18.95
CA VAL A 123 -23.88 -25.50 18.32
C VAL A 123 -22.55 -24.85 17.95
N THR A 124 -22.42 -24.49 16.68
CA THR A 124 -21.31 -23.74 16.08
C THR A 124 -21.84 -22.50 15.35
N VAL A 125 -20.94 -21.65 14.88
CA VAL A 125 -21.25 -20.52 14.00
C VAL A 125 -20.30 -20.55 12.81
N GLU A 126 -20.84 -20.26 11.63
CA GLU A 126 -20.13 -20.18 10.35
C GLU A 126 -20.31 -18.78 9.75
N GLY A 127 -19.40 -18.33 8.88
CA GLY A 127 -19.50 -17.06 8.15
C GLY A 127 -18.48 -16.01 8.58
N TRP A 128 -18.86 -14.73 8.52
CA TRP A 128 -17.93 -13.59 8.54
C TRP A 128 -17.56 -13.09 9.96
N LEU A 129 -17.73 -13.94 10.97
CA LEU A 129 -17.35 -13.63 12.35
C LEU A 129 -16.06 -14.35 12.72
N ASP A 130 -15.11 -13.58 13.26
CA ASP A 130 -13.88 -14.09 13.87
C ASP A 130 -14.21 -14.96 15.10
N PRO A 131 -13.70 -16.21 15.18
CA PRO A 131 -13.95 -17.11 16.31
C PRO A 131 -13.61 -16.51 17.68
N ALA A 132 -12.64 -15.60 17.77
CA ALA A 132 -12.27 -14.93 19.02
C ALA A 132 -13.40 -14.04 19.59
N TRP A 133 -14.39 -13.66 18.78
CA TRP A 133 -15.57 -12.89 19.22
C TRP A 133 -16.66 -13.79 19.83
N LEU A 134 -16.47 -15.12 19.80
CA LEU A 134 -17.44 -16.15 20.19
C LEU A 134 -16.88 -17.09 21.28
N PRO A 135 -16.41 -16.57 22.44
CA PRO A 135 -15.69 -17.33 23.48
C PRO A 135 -16.54 -18.40 24.21
N SER A 136 -17.79 -18.60 23.81
CA SER A 136 -18.71 -19.60 24.34
C SER A 136 -18.90 -20.82 23.43
N LEU A 137 -18.35 -20.81 22.20
CA LEU A 137 -18.47 -21.90 21.24
C LEU A 137 -17.33 -22.92 21.33
N PRO A 138 -17.56 -24.19 20.92
CA PRO A 138 -18.86 -24.78 20.59
C PRO A 138 -19.69 -25.09 21.85
N VAL A 139 -21.01 -24.84 21.80
CA VAL A 139 -21.90 -25.15 22.93
C VAL A 139 -22.50 -26.54 22.77
N TYR A 140 -22.34 -27.37 23.80
CA TYR A 140 -22.93 -28.71 23.89
C TYR A 140 -24.20 -28.70 24.75
N ARG A 141 -25.29 -29.29 24.26
CA ARG A 141 -26.54 -29.53 25.01
C ARG A 141 -27.18 -30.86 24.65
N THR A 142 -27.30 -31.77 25.62
CA THR A 142 -28.12 -32.97 25.47
C THR A 142 -29.59 -32.63 25.68
N LEU A 143 -30.46 -33.02 24.73
CA LEU A 143 -31.90 -32.78 24.75
C LEU A 143 -32.68 -34.09 24.57
N GLN A 144 -33.71 -34.31 25.38
CA GLN A 144 -34.67 -35.42 25.26
C GLN A 144 -35.61 -35.23 24.06
N PRO A 145 -36.30 -36.30 23.58
CA PRO A 145 -37.34 -36.18 22.57
C PRO A 145 -38.43 -35.17 22.95
N GLY A 146 -38.70 -34.20 22.09
CA GLY A 146 -39.64 -33.10 22.30
C GLY A 146 -39.13 -31.96 23.20
N GLU A 147 -37.94 -32.07 23.79
CA GLU A 147 -37.39 -31.05 24.70
C GLU A 147 -36.96 -29.80 23.93
N ARG A 148 -37.23 -28.64 24.55
CA ARG A 148 -36.84 -27.32 24.08
C ARG A 148 -35.86 -26.69 25.06
N ALA A 149 -34.74 -26.19 24.55
CA ALA A 149 -33.79 -25.39 25.32
C ALA A 149 -33.59 -24.03 24.67
N GLN A 150 -33.35 -23.02 25.51
CA GLN A 150 -32.87 -21.72 25.06
C GLN A 150 -31.41 -21.57 25.49
N LEU A 151 -30.56 -21.22 24.52
CA LEU A 151 -29.16 -20.88 24.71
C LEU A 151 -28.96 -19.39 24.49
N THR A 152 -27.92 -18.86 25.13
CA THR A 152 -27.43 -17.51 24.92
C THR A 152 -26.02 -17.61 24.35
N LEU A 153 -25.80 -17.13 23.12
CA LEU A 153 -24.48 -16.99 22.54
C LEU A 153 -24.00 -15.55 22.71
N THR A 154 -22.86 -15.36 23.35
CA THR A 154 -22.26 -14.03 23.54
C THR A 154 -21.40 -13.67 22.32
N LEU A 155 -21.78 -12.60 21.62
CA LEU A 155 -21.04 -12.02 20.50
C LEU A 155 -20.27 -10.78 21.00
N ALA A 156 -18.95 -10.86 21.08
CA ALA A 156 -18.09 -9.87 21.72
C ALA A 156 -16.96 -9.35 20.80
N PRO A 157 -17.26 -8.56 19.75
CA PRO A 157 -16.24 -7.99 18.87
C PRO A 157 -15.36 -6.97 19.64
N PRO A 158 -14.02 -7.14 19.67
CA PRO A 158 -13.13 -6.27 20.44
C PRO A 158 -13.08 -4.83 19.88
N ARG A 159 -12.63 -3.87 20.71
CA ARG A 159 -12.48 -2.46 20.29
C ARG A 159 -11.23 -2.24 19.44
N HIS A 160 -11.20 -2.85 18.26
CA HIS A 160 -10.06 -2.87 17.36
C HIS A 160 -10.47 -2.53 15.91
N PRO A 161 -9.61 -1.91 15.08
CA PRO A 161 -9.93 -1.65 13.67
C PRO A 161 -10.32 -2.87 12.84
N ALA A 162 -9.89 -4.08 13.25
CA ALA A 162 -10.26 -5.34 12.59
C ALA A 162 -11.76 -5.68 12.72
N SER A 163 -12.41 -5.25 13.80
CA SER A 163 -13.85 -5.42 14.03
C SER A 163 -14.66 -4.41 13.20
N ARG A 164 -14.54 -4.51 11.87
CA ARG A 164 -15.04 -3.55 10.87
C ARG A 164 -16.49 -3.14 11.14
N ALA A 165 -16.82 -1.86 10.95
CA ALA A 165 -18.20 -1.42 11.06
C ALA A 165 -19.05 -1.86 9.85
N GLY A 166 -20.28 -2.32 10.09
CA GLY A 166 -21.20 -2.76 9.04
C GLY A 166 -21.98 -4.04 9.40
N GLU A 167 -22.66 -4.62 8.40
CA GLU A 167 -23.35 -5.91 8.52
C GLU A 167 -22.38 -7.08 8.27
N HIS A 168 -22.25 -7.99 9.24
CA HIS A 168 -21.46 -9.22 9.13
C HIS A 168 -22.41 -10.43 9.07
N PRO A 169 -22.58 -11.08 7.90
CA PRO A 169 -23.46 -12.24 7.78
C PRO A 169 -22.82 -13.48 8.43
N PHE A 170 -23.59 -14.15 9.27
CA PHE A 170 -23.21 -15.40 9.92
C PHE A 170 -24.37 -16.40 9.91
N ALA A 171 -24.09 -17.67 10.15
CA ALA A 171 -25.10 -18.70 10.33
C ALA A 171 -24.83 -19.48 11.61
N VAL A 172 -25.85 -19.62 12.45
CA VAL A 172 -25.81 -20.56 13.58
C VAL A 172 -26.06 -21.95 13.02
N VAL A 173 -25.13 -22.87 13.26
CA VAL A 173 -25.20 -24.26 12.79
C VAL A 173 -25.30 -25.20 13.96
N VAL A 174 -26.18 -26.20 13.82
CA VAL A 174 -26.52 -27.15 14.86
C VAL A 174 -26.46 -28.55 14.27
N ARG A 175 -25.59 -29.38 14.84
CA ARG A 175 -25.35 -30.78 14.42
C ARG A 175 -25.51 -31.70 15.62
N ALA A 176 -25.89 -32.96 15.40
CA ALA A 176 -26.08 -33.95 16.47
C ALA A 176 -25.53 -35.33 16.04
N PRO A 177 -24.21 -35.44 15.80
CA PRO A 177 -23.60 -36.57 15.08
C PRO A 177 -23.88 -37.93 15.72
N ASP A 178 -23.86 -38.02 17.06
CA ASP A 178 -24.03 -39.27 17.81
C ASP A 178 -25.39 -39.95 17.60
N ALA A 179 -26.43 -39.15 17.36
CA ALA A 179 -27.83 -39.62 17.31
C ALA A 179 -28.44 -39.48 15.92
N TYR A 180 -28.02 -38.45 15.16
CA TYR A 180 -28.56 -38.07 13.86
C TYR A 180 -27.40 -37.74 12.89
N PRO A 181 -26.54 -38.71 12.54
CA PRO A 181 -25.40 -38.49 11.65
C PRO A 181 -25.84 -37.94 10.29
N GLY A 182 -25.08 -36.98 9.76
CA GLY A 182 -25.37 -36.30 8.49
C GLY A 182 -26.52 -35.27 8.55
N ARG A 183 -27.27 -35.16 9.65
CA ARG A 183 -28.26 -34.08 9.82
C ARG A 183 -27.63 -32.83 10.44
N GLN A 184 -28.00 -31.68 9.88
CA GLN A 184 -27.64 -30.37 10.40
C GLN A 184 -28.76 -29.36 10.14
N SER A 185 -28.79 -28.32 10.95
CA SER A 185 -29.71 -27.19 10.84
C SER A 185 -28.92 -25.88 10.88
N ARG A 186 -29.20 -24.96 9.95
CA ARG A 186 -28.40 -23.77 9.64
C ARG A 186 -29.32 -22.57 9.45
N VAL A 187 -29.21 -21.59 10.34
CA VAL A 187 -30.07 -20.39 10.37
C VAL A 187 -29.22 -19.14 10.28
N ALA A 188 -29.43 -18.35 9.21
CA ALA A 188 -28.65 -17.15 8.93
C ALA A 188 -29.08 -15.93 9.77
N ALA A 189 -28.13 -15.08 10.12
CA ALA A 189 -28.31 -13.82 10.83
C ALA A 189 -27.22 -12.81 10.40
N ARG A 190 -27.30 -11.57 10.88
CA ARG A 190 -26.34 -10.52 10.59
C ARG A 190 -25.97 -9.76 11.86
N LEU A 191 -24.70 -9.70 12.21
CA LEU A 191 -24.22 -8.86 13.30
C LEU A 191 -23.96 -7.46 12.74
N VAL A 192 -24.65 -6.45 13.26
CA VAL A 192 -24.42 -5.05 12.91
C VAL A 192 -23.41 -4.47 13.90
N ILE A 193 -22.16 -4.30 13.46
CA ILE A 193 -21.11 -3.68 14.28
C ILE A 193 -21.14 -2.17 14.05
N GLU A 194 -21.33 -1.41 15.13
CA GLU A 194 -21.37 0.04 15.07
C GLU A 194 -19.99 0.67 14.74
N PRO A 195 -19.96 1.80 14.02
CA PRO A 195 -18.74 2.53 13.74
C PRO A 195 -18.24 3.32 14.96
N PHE A 196 -16.99 3.07 15.35
CA PHE A 196 -16.23 3.96 16.24
C PHE A 196 -15.08 4.63 15.48
N TYR A 197 -14.83 5.89 15.82
CA TYR A 197 -13.87 6.74 15.11
C TYR A 197 -12.73 7.18 16.05
N ASP A 198 -11.53 6.63 15.84
CA ASP A 198 -10.31 7.10 16.51
C ASP A 198 -9.31 7.64 15.49
N LEU A 199 -9.57 8.85 15.01
CA LEU A 199 -8.65 9.55 14.14
C LEU A 199 -7.43 10.03 14.94
N ARG A 200 -6.22 9.81 14.40
CA ARG A 200 -4.95 10.20 15.03
C ARG A 200 -4.10 11.04 14.09
N LEU A 201 -3.55 12.14 14.60
CA LEU A 201 -2.66 13.05 13.89
C LEU A 201 -1.36 13.20 14.68
N GLY A 202 -0.26 12.70 14.13
CA GLY A 202 1.04 12.71 14.81
C GLY A 202 1.79 14.04 14.68
N ARG A 203 3.05 14.04 15.11
CA ARG A 203 3.91 15.23 15.05
C ARG A 203 4.55 15.38 13.65
N PRO A 204 4.63 16.59 13.08
CA PRO A 204 5.31 16.85 11.82
C PRO A 204 6.82 16.62 11.94
N THR A 205 7.40 15.92 10.97
CA THR A 205 8.83 15.58 10.90
C THR A 205 9.44 16.09 9.59
N PRO A 206 10.47 16.95 9.62
CA PRO A 206 11.07 17.55 10.80
C PRO A 206 10.18 18.63 11.44
N GLY A 207 10.18 18.69 12.79
CA GLY A 207 9.37 19.68 13.54
C GLY A 207 9.84 21.13 13.41
N ARG A 208 11.03 21.35 12.84
CA ARG A 208 11.55 22.66 12.45
C ARG A 208 12.24 22.56 11.09
N VAL A 209 11.99 23.52 10.19
CA VAL A 209 12.65 23.61 8.88
C VAL A 209 13.20 25.01 8.65
N SER A 210 14.24 25.13 7.82
CA SER A 210 14.89 26.41 7.51
C SER A 210 14.94 26.65 5.99
N LEU A 211 14.34 27.76 5.56
CA LEU A 211 14.20 28.17 4.17
C LEU A 211 15.15 29.35 3.88
N ALA A 212 16.38 29.02 3.49
CA ALA A 212 17.35 29.98 2.93
C ALA A 212 16.79 30.65 1.66
N TRP A 213 17.37 31.76 1.20
CA TRP A 213 16.92 32.44 -0.02
C TRP A 213 16.99 31.55 -1.27
N PHE A 214 18.01 30.68 -1.34
CA PHE A 214 18.18 29.68 -2.41
C PHE A 214 17.26 28.46 -2.27
N ARG A 215 16.80 28.10 -1.06
CA ARG A 215 15.84 27.01 -0.85
C ARG A 215 14.41 27.57 -0.86
N ARG A 216 13.73 27.38 -2.00
CA ARG A 216 12.38 27.91 -2.25
C ARG A 216 11.24 27.04 -1.73
N GLU A 217 11.49 25.77 -1.42
CA GLU A 217 10.51 24.87 -0.81
C GLU A 217 11.14 23.98 0.27
N ALA A 218 10.30 23.49 1.17
CA ALA A 218 10.60 22.53 2.21
C ALA A 218 9.52 21.45 2.23
N TRP A 219 9.89 20.24 2.66
CA TRP A 219 8.96 19.11 2.80
C TRP A 219 8.91 18.65 4.26
N VAL A 220 7.71 18.42 4.76
CA VAL A 220 7.42 17.99 6.13
C VAL A 220 6.50 16.78 6.06
N ARG A 221 6.93 15.65 6.61
CA ARG A 221 6.11 14.42 6.70
C ARG A 221 5.20 14.53 7.92
N LEU A 222 3.89 14.37 7.72
CA LEU A 222 2.88 14.42 8.76
C LEU A 222 2.17 13.05 8.82
N PRO A 223 2.44 12.23 9.85
CA PRO A 223 1.79 10.93 10.00
C PRO A 223 0.33 11.10 10.43
N VAL A 224 -0.55 10.39 9.74
CA VAL A 224 -1.99 10.33 10.01
C VAL A 224 -2.38 8.85 10.15
N ALA A 225 -3.29 8.52 11.06
CA ALA A 225 -3.77 7.15 11.21
C ALA A 225 -5.25 7.08 11.62
N ASN A 226 -5.94 6.02 11.19
CA ASN A 226 -7.30 5.70 11.62
C ASN A 226 -7.27 4.48 12.54
N GLY A 227 -7.39 4.71 13.85
CA GLY A 227 -7.58 3.66 14.86
C GLY A 227 -9.04 3.23 15.05
N GLY A 228 -9.97 3.76 14.25
CA GLY A 228 -11.37 3.31 14.21
C GLY A 228 -11.59 2.05 13.37
N ASN A 229 -12.77 1.46 13.47
CA ASN A 229 -13.22 0.32 12.66
C ASN A 229 -13.96 0.72 11.36
N ALA A 230 -14.14 2.02 11.12
CA ALA A 230 -14.91 2.55 10.00
C ALA A 230 -14.07 3.51 9.12
N PRO A 231 -14.26 3.49 7.78
CA PRO A 231 -13.48 4.32 6.87
C PRO A 231 -13.80 5.81 7.05
N LEU A 232 -12.78 6.66 7.04
CA LEU A 232 -12.91 8.10 7.25
C LEU A 232 -12.51 8.87 5.99
N ARG A 233 -13.42 9.73 5.51
CA ARG A 233 -13.09 10.76 4.51
C ARG A 233 -12.40 11.91 5.23
N CYS A 234 -11.10 12.02 5.03
CA CYS A 234 -10.25 12.96 5.75
C CYS A 234 -10.05 14.25 4.96
N GLU A 235 -10.17 15.39 5.64
CA GLU A 235 -9.74 16.70 5.14
C GLU A 235 -8.64 17.27 6.06
N LEU A 236 -7.46 17.53 5.49
CA LEU A 236 -6.29 18.06 6.18
C LEU A 236 -6.04 19.51 5.77
N GLN A 237 -6.09 20.42 6.74
CA GLN A 237 -5.81 21.84 6.55
C GLN A 237 -4.63 22.29 7.41
N GLY A 238 -3.66 22.95 6.79
CA GLY A 238 -2.59 23.65 7.48
C GLY A 238 -2.88 25.16 7.55
N ARG A 239 -2.47 25.83 8.63
CA ARG A 239 -2.49 27.30 8.72
C ARG A 239 -1.17 27.83 9.29
N ASP A 240 -0.63 28.85 8.63
CA ASP A 240 0.38 29.76 9.16
C ASP A 240 -0.35 30.91 9.88
N ARG A 241 0.05 31.25 11.11
CA ARG A 241 -0.54 32.38 11.87
C ARG A 241 -0.50 33.71 11.10
N HIS A 242 0.48 33.89 10.22
CA HIS A 242 0.72 35.12 9.47
C HIS A 242 0.47 34.97 7.96
N GLY A 243 -0.01 33.80 7.49
CA GLY A 243 -0.34 33.56 6.07
C GLY A 243 0.84 33.64 5.09
N ARG A 244 2.09 33.57 5.58
CA ARG A 244 3.31 33.77 4.77
C ARG A 244 3.74 32.51 4.04
N CYS A 245 3.33 31.33 4.51
CA CYS A 245 3.56 30.05 3.85
C CYS A 245 2.32 29.59 3.06
N GLN A 246 2.49 29.33 1.77
CA GLN A 246 1.56 28.48 1.01
C GLN A 246 1.90 27.01 1.30
N LEU A 247 0.85 26.21 1.47
CA LEU A 247 0.94 24.78 1.72
C LEU A 247 0.34 24.00 0.55
N SER A 248 0.90 22.84 0.26
CA SER A 248 0.40 21.86 -0.71
C SER A 248 0.76 20.47 -0.20
N TYR A 249 0.05 19.44 -0.63
CA TYR A 249 0.13 18.11 -0.02
C TYR A 249 0.33 17.04 -1.09
N ARG A 250 1.14 16.03 -0.78
CA ARG A 250 1.16 14.76 -1.50
C ARG A 250 0.79 13.64 -0.52
N VAL A 251 -0.15 12.80 -0.91
CA VAL A 251 -0.60 11.63 -0.12
C VAL A 251 0.17 10.41 -0.62
N SER A 252 0.48 9.41 0.21
CA SER A 252 1.42 8.35 -0.19
C SER A 252 0.99 7.56 -1.43
N TYR A 253 -0.31 7.41 -1.67
CA TYR A 253 -0.90 6.74 -2.84
C TYR A 253 -1.32 7.72 -3.97
N ASP A 254 -1.15 9.03 -3.81
CA ASP A 254 -1.50 10.06 -4.79
C ASP A 254 -0.22 10.72 -5.32
N SER A 255 0.08 10.55 -6.61
CA SER A 255 1.21 11.24 -7.25
C SER A 255 0.98 12.75 -7.40
N GLY A 256 -0.29 13.16 -7.41
CA GLY A 256 -0.75 14.53 -7.49
C GLY A 256 -0.30 15.40 -6.31
N LEU A 257 -0.25 16.72 -6.55
CA LEU A 257 0.01 17.69 -5.50
C LEU A 257 -1.27 18.48 -5.21
N GLN A 258 -1.95 18.09 -4.14
CA GLN A 258 -3.22 18.70 -3.74
C GLN A 258 -3.02 20.10 -3.12
N PRO A 259 -3.98 21.02 -3.29
CA PRO A 259 -3.99 22.32 -2.62
C PRO A 259 -4.28 22.19 -1.11
N ASN A 260 -4.36 23.32 -0.41
CA ASN A 260 -4.82 23.40 0.97
C ASN A 260 -6.31 23.80 1.00
N PRO A 261 -7.23 23.02 1.58
CA PRO A 261 -7.02 21.73 2.26
C PRO A 261 -6.92 20.54 1.29
N ALA A 262 -6.22 19.49 1.73
CA ALA A 262 -6.10 18.22 1.01
C ALA A 262 -7.15 17.21 1.48
N ARG A 263 -7.57 16.31 0.59
CA ARG A 263 -8.63 15.32 0.81
C ARG A 263 -8.17 13.92 0.43
N PHE A 264 -8.41 12.97 1.31
CA PHE A 264 -8.02 11.57 1.12
C PHE A 264 -8.97 10.63 1.88
N LEU A 265 -9.06 9.38 1.46
CA LEU A 265 -9.71 8.31 2.24
C LEU A 265 -8.68 7.68 3.18
N LEU A 266 -9.12 7.26 4.36
CA LEU A 266 -8.27 6.57 5.34
C LEU A 266 -9.02 5.37 5.93
N GLN A 267 -8.57 4.17 5.56
CA GLN A 267 -9.22 2.89 5.87
C GLN A 267 -9.05 2.50 7.35
N PRO A 268 -9.89 1.59 7.88
CA PRO A 268 -9.79 1.16 9.28
C PRO A 268 -8.45 0.46 9.59
N GLY A 269 -7.65 1.08 10.45
CA GLY A 269 -6.30 0.63 10.83
C GLY A 269 -5.16 1.29 10.03
N GLU A 270 -5.46 1.99 8.93
CA GLU A 270 -4.47 2.55 8.02
C GLU A 270 -3.58 3.61 8.69
N ARG A 271 -2.30 3.62 8.31
CA ARG A 271 -1.29 4.63 8.72
C ARG A 271 -0.66 5.22 7.46
N LEU A 272 -0.76 6.53 7.31
CA LEU A 272 -0.48 7.24 6.05
C LEU A 272 0.45 8.44 6.30
N TRP A 273 1.43 8.64 5.42
CA TRP A 273 2.40 9.74 5.53
C TRP A 273 2.06 10.84 4.52
N VAL A 274 1.39 11.89 4.99
CA VAL A 274 1.09 13.06 4.14
C VAL A 274 2.32 13.97 4.08
N ALA A 275 2.89 14.13 2.88
CA ALA A 275 4.03 14.99 2.64
C ALA A 275 3.56 16.43 2.37
N VAL A 276 3.67 17.30 3.36
CA VAL A 276 3.34 18.72 3.27
C VAL A 276 4.51 19.47 2.63
N ARG A 277 4.28 20.04 1.44
CA ARG A 277 5.18 21.01 0.82
C ARG A 277 4.88 22.41 1.36
N VAL A 278 5.92 23.07 1.85
CA VAL A 278 5.88 24.43 2.40
C VAL A 278 6.63 25.36 1.45
N THR A 279 5.94 26.36 0.91
CA THR A 279 6.49 27.36 -0.02
C THR A 279 6.22 28.76 0.51
N PRO A 280 7.24 29.60 0.77
CA PRO A 280 7.04 30.93 1.34
C PRO A 280 6.60 31.94 0.27
N ARG A 281 5.40 32.50 0.44
CA ARG A 281 4.86 33.61 -0.35
C ARG A 281 5.49 34.95 0.00
N GLN A 282 5.77 35.17 1.28
CA GLN A 282 6.38 36.41 1.79
C GLN A 282 7.63 36.07 2.60
N ARG A 283 8.69 36.87 2.41
CA ARG A 283 9.95 36.81 3.14
C ARG A 283 10.35 38.23 3.57
N PRO A 284 10.98 38.43 4.74
CA PRO A 284 11.60 39.71 5.06
C PRO A 284 12.67 40.06 4.02
N VAL A 285 12.73 41.33 3.58
CA VAL A 285 13.68 41.77 2.55
C VAL A 285 15.09 41.94 3.14
N LEU A 286 15.18 42.53 4.32
CA LEU A 286 16.42 42.80 5.06
C LEU A 286 16.27 42.26 6.49
N GLY A 287 17.29 41.60 7.04
CA GLY A 287 17.19 41.10 8.42
C GLY A 287 18.44 40.46 9.01
N ILE A 288 18.59 40.60 10.33
CA ILE A 288 19.71 40.04 11.11
C ILE A 288 19.45 38.57 11.52
N ARG A 289 18.19 38.17 11.66
CA ARG A 289 17.76 36.83 12.09
C ARG A 289 16.71 36.27 11.13
N ALA A 290 16.67 34.94 10.98
CA ALA A 290 15.58 34.27 10.28
C ALA A 290 14.31 34.30 11.15
N GLU A 291 13.17 34.64 10.55
CA GLU A 291 11.91 34.79 11.28
C GLU A 291 11.15 33.47 11.33
N VAL A 292 10.53 33.12 12.46
CA VAL A 292 9.88 31.82 12.65
C VAL A 292 8.36 31.95 12.46
N ALA A 293 7.84 31.34 11.40
CA ALA A 293 6.41 31.15 11.18
C ALA A 293 5.96 29.79 11.77
N PRO A 294 5.06 29.77 12.76
CA PRO A 294 4.47 28.53 13.25
C PRO A 294 3.34 28.06 12.33
N LEU A 295 3.50 26.86 11.77
CA LEU A 295 2.44 26.12 11.08
C LEU A 295 1.67 25.26 12.09
N TYR A 296 0.34 25.24 11.96
CA TYR A 296 -0.56 24.37 12.71
C TYR A 296 -1.36 23.51 11.74
N PHE A 297 -1.63 22.26 12.10
CA PHE A 297 -2.39 21.33 11.28
C PHE A 297 -3.69 20.94 11.98
N ARG A 298 -4.78 20.90 11.21
CA ARG A 298 -6.08 20.36 11.63
C ARG A 298 -6.54 19.33 10.62
N LEU A 299 -7.10 18.26 11.15
CA LEU A 299 -7.57 17.12 10.39
C LEU A 299 -8.98 16.80 10.86
N TRP A 300 -9.92 16.81 9.92
CA TRP A 300 -11.28 16.31 10.12
C TRP A 300 -11.41 14.97 9.43
N GLY A 301 -12.08 14.01 10.05
CA GLY A 301 -12.52 12.77 9.43
C GLY A 301 -14.03 12.66 9.50
N ARG A 302 -14.69 12.52 8.35
CA ARG A 302 -16.14 12.29 8.25
C ARG A 302 -16.41 10.83 7.90
N GLY A 303 -17.18 10.16 8.74
CA GLY A 303 -17.65 8.80 8.53
C GLY A 303 -19.11 8.76 8.06
N ALA A 304 -19.76 7.61 8.25
CA ALA A 304 -21.15 7.37 7.87
C ALA A 304 -22.16 8.08 8.78
N ASN A 305 -21.93 8.09 10.11
CA ASN A 305 -22.85 8.64 11.11
C ASN A 305 -22.19 9.66 12.08
N GLY A 306 -20.95 10.09 11.84
CA GLY A 306 -20.25 11.04 12.70
C GLY A 306 -19.05 11.74 12.06
N GLU A 307 -18.53 12.76 12.76
CA GLU A 307 -17.33 13.51 12.40
C GLU A 307 -16.37 13.60 13.59
N VAL A 308 -15.06 13.55 13.33
CA VAL A 308 -14.01 13.69 14.35
C VAL A 308 -12.98 14.72 13.91
N GLU A 309 -12.74 15.74 14.74
CA GLU A 309 -11.63 16.69 14.57
C GLU A 309 -10.41 16.29 15.42
N ARG A 310 -9.22 16.51 14.87
CA ARG A 310 -7.92 16.40 15.56
C ARG A 310 -7.03 17.59 15.24
N HIS A 311 -6.39 18.14 16.26
CA HIS A 311 -5.40 19.20 16.14
C HIS A 311 -4.00 18.60 16.28
N GLY A 312 -3.14 18.89 15.31
CA GLY A 312 -1.79 18.33 15.24
C GLY A 312 -0.74 19.23 15.88
N GLY A 313 0.39 18.63 16.25
CA GLY A 313 1.57 19.39 16.66
C GLY A 313 2.04 20.36 15.57
N GLY A 314 2.49 21.55 15.96
CA GLY A 314 2.95 22.56 15.00
C GLY A 314 4.34 22.28 14.43
N CYS A 315 4.64 22.84 13.26
CA CYS A 315 5.97 22.86 12.66
C CYS A 315 6.51 24.29 12.62
N ALA A 316 7.75 24.52 13.04
CA ALA A 316 8.39 25.83 13.06
C ALA A 316 9.19 26.09 11.77
N VAL A 317 8.73 27.01 10.91
CA VAL A 317 9.37 27.34 9.64
C VAL A 317 10.21 28.61 9.81
N ALA A 318 11.53 28.48 9.77
CA ALA A 318 12.45 29.62 9.80
C ALA A 318 12.66 30.18 8.38
N LEU A 319 12.15 31.39 8.14
CA LEU A 319 12.28 32.12 6.89
C LEU A 319 13.52 33.02 6.94
N ALA A 320 14.54 32.71 6.14
CA ALA A 320 15.68 33.59 5.98
C ALA A 320 15.29 34.83 5.15
N PRO A 321 15.79 36.03 5.50
CA PRO A 321 15.61 37.22 4.68
C PRO A 321 16.34 37.09 3.32
N TRP A 322 15.96 37.95 2.36
CA TRP A 322 16.68 38.06 1.09
C TRP A 322 18.11 38.57 1.30
N ILE A 323 18.26 39.68 2.04
CA ILE A 323 19.56 40.27 2.39
C ILE A 323 19.82 40.00 3.88
N GLY A 324 20.73 39.07 4.14
CA GLY A 324 21.25 38.76 5.48
C GLY A 324 22.57 39.48 5.77
N LEU A 325 22.99 39.47 7.04
CA LEU A 325 24.13 40.24 7.56
C LEU A 325 25.42 40.10 6.73
N GLY A 326 25.79 38.88 6.31
CA GLY A 326 26.98 38.64 5.49
C GLY A 326 26.91 39.26 4.08
N GLN A 327 25.70 39.38 3.50
CA GLN A 327 25.49 40.08 2.23
C GLN A 327 25.57 41.60 2.40
N MET A 328 25.14 42.13 3.55
CA MET A 328 25.34 43.55 3.89
C MET A 328 26.84 43.88 4.04
N PHE A 329 27.61 43.03 4.71
CA PHE A 329 29.06 43.20 4.82
C PHE A 329 29.78 43.04 3.47
N ALA A 330 29.37 42.09 2.62
CA ALA A 330 29.92 41.95 1.27
C ALA A 330 29.65 43.20 0.42
N ALA A 331 28.43 43.73 0.41
CA ALA A 331 28.07 44.96 -0.29
C ALA A 331 28.85 46.17 0.24
N ALA A 332 29.00 46.31 1.56
CA ALA A 332 29.80 47.36 2.18
C ALA A 332 31.29 47.26 1.83
N GLY A 333 31.85 46.04 1.77
CA GLY A 333 33.23 45.79 1.35
C GLY A 333 33.49 46.14 -0.12
N VAL A 334 32.56 45.80 -1.02
CA VAL A 334 32.62 46.19 -2.44
C VAL A 334 32.51 47.72 -2.59
N LEU A 335 31.61 48.37 -1.84
CA LEU A 335 31.49 49.83 -1.84
C LEU A 335 32.78 50.49 -1.33
N LEU A 336 33.39 49.97 -0.27
CA LEU A 336 34.66 50.46 0.27
C LEU A 336 35.80 50.31 -0.74
N LEU A 337 35.91 49.18 -1.44
CA LEU A 337 36.89 48.96 -2.51
C LEU A 337 36.68 49.93 -3.68
N ALA A 338 35.43 50.21 -4.06
CA ALA A 338 35.12 51.20 -5.10
C ALA A 338 35.51 52.63 -4.68
N VAL A 339 35.28 53.01 -3.42
CA VAL A 339 35.71 54.31 -2.86
C VAL A 339 37.23 54.42 -2.82
N ILE A 340 37.94 53.37 -2.39
CA ILE A 340 39.42 53.32 -2.41
C ILE A 340 39.94 53.43 -3.85
N GLY A 341 39.33 52.72 -4.80
CA GLY A 341 39.68 52.80 -6.23
C GLY A 341 39.51 54.20 -6.81
N MET A 342 38.39 54.89 -6.51
CA MET A 342 38.20 56.29 -6.90
C MET A 342 39.21 57.23 -6.22
N ALA A 343 39.53 57.03 -4.94
CA ALA A 343 40.53 57.83 -4.24
C ALA A 343 41.94 57.65 -4.84
N MET A 344 42.32 56.43 -5.22
CA MET A 344 43.59 56.17 -5.92
C MET A 344 43.62 56.77 -7.33
N LEU A 345 42.51 56.72 -8.09
CA LEU A 345 42.41 57.38 -9.39
C LEU A 345 42.51 58.91 -9.28
N ALA A 346 41.83 59.50 -8.28
CA ALA A 346 41.92 60.94 -8.01
C ALA A 346 43.33 61.37 -7.57
N LEU A 347 44.01 60.58 -6.73
CA LEU A 347 45.40 60.82 -6.32
C LEU A 347 46.37 60.68 -7.51
N GLY A 348 46.17 59.68 -8.37
CA GLY A 348 46.95 59.51 -9.60
C GLY A 348 46.77 60.69 -10.56
N ALA A 349 45.54 61.17 -10.73
CA ALA A 349 45.25 62.36 -11.54
C ALA A 349 45.87 63.64 -10.94
N LEU A 350 45.87 63.80 -9.62
CA LEU A 350 46.50 64.92 -8.92
C LEU A 350 48.03 64.92 -9.08
N LEU A 351 48.66 63.74 -9.03
CA LEU A 351 50.09 63.55 -9.25
C LEU A 351 50.51 63.65 -10.74
N ALA A 352 49.56 63.59 -11.67
CA ALA A 352 49.78 63.74 -13.10
C ALA A 352 49.67 65.20 -13.61
N LEU A 353 49.45 66.16 -12.71
CA LEU A 353 49.47 67.59 -13.05
C LEU A 353 50.92 68.04 -13.33
N PRO A 354 51.23 68.61 -14.51
CA PRO A 354 52.59 69.04 -14.84
C PRO A 354 53.00 70.26 -14.00
N GLY A 355 54.21 70.21 -13.44
CA GLY A 355 54.80 71.33 -12.70
C GLY A 355 55.13 72.53 -13.60
N PRO A 356 55.21 73.76 -13.04
CA PRO A 356 55.50 74.95 -13.81
C PRO A 356 56.94 74.93 -14.35
N ALA A 357 57.09 75.04 -15.66
CA ALA A 357 58.39 75.09 -16.31
C ALA A 357 59.05 76.48 -16.13
N ALA A 358 60.25 76.49 -15.56
CA ALA A 358 61.20 77.58 -15.79
C ALA A 358 61.81 77.40 -17.20
N GLY A 359 61.93 78.48 -17.96
CA GLY A 359 62.50 78.46 -19.32
C GLY A 359 63.99 78.78 -19.34
N GLU A 360 64.60 78.57 -20.51
CA GLU A 360 65.89 79.11 -21.00
C GLU A 360 65.88 78.96 -22.55
N PRO A 361 66.78 79.62 -23.32
CA PRO A 361 66.59 79.87 -24.76
C PRO A 361 67.02 78.73 -25.69
N GLY A 362 66.59 78.81 -26.96
CA GLY A 362 66.89 77.82 -28.01
C GLY A 362 67.94 78.26 -29.05
N VAL A 363 68.24 77.35 -29.97
CA VAL A 363 69.02 77.54 -31.21
C VAL A 363 68.49 76.54 -32.28
N ASP A 364 68.59 76.90 -33.56
CA ASP A 364 68.03 76.18 -34.71
C ASP A 364 68.92 74.99 -35.21
N PRO A 365 68.44 74.13 -36.15
CA PRO A 365 68.88 72.73 -36.25
C PRO A 365 70.03 72.42 -37.24
N GLY A 366 70.63 71.23 -37.09
CA GLY A 366 71.51 70.64 -38.11
C GLY A 366 71.86 69.15 -37.89
N ALA A 367 71.99 68.41 -38.99
CA ALA A 367 72.66 67.11 -39.17
C ALA A 367 72.20 65.85 -38.36
N THR A 368 71.44 64.98 -39.06
CA THR A 368 71.55 63.50 -39.00
C THR A 368 72.97 63.02 -39.37
N PRO A 369 73.49 61.80 -39.05
CA PRO A 369 72.80 60.49 -39.23
C PRO A 369 73.23 59.29 -38.30
N VAL A 370 72.86 58.05 -38.70
CA VAL A 370 73.30 56.70 -38.21
C VAL A 370 72.67 56.28 -36.84
N ALA A 371 71.76 55.30 -36.68
CA ALA A 371 71.69 53.85 -37.04
C ALA A 371 72.55 52.94 -36.11
N VAL A 372 72.22 51.68 -35.77
CA VAL A 372 71.28 50.68 -36.34
C VAL A 372 70.40 49.99 -35.22
N PRO A 373 69.88 48.71 -35.26
CA PRO A 373 68.55 48.37 -34.72
C PRO A 373 68.56 47.80 -33.27
N ILE A 374 67.45 47.31 -32.70
CA ILE A 374 66.84 45.97 -32.93
C ILE A 374 65.30 46.06 -32.92
N ALA A 375 64.64 45.29 -33.79
CA ALA A 375 63.19 45.07 -33.76
C ALA A 375 62.87 43.57 -33.66
N ILE A 376 62.02 43.18 -32.70
CA ILE A 376 61.37 41.86 -32.67
C ILE A 376 59.93 42.06 -33.12
N LEU A 377 59.49 41.29 -34.11
CA LEU A 377 58.21 41.47 -34.79
C LEU A 377 57.23 40.35 -34.44
N VAL A 378 56.12 40.70 -33.77
CA VAL A 378 54.92 39.88 -33.67
C VAL A 378 53.71 40.76 -33.96
N ARG A 379 52.92 40.41 -34.99
CA ARG A 379 51.71 41.12 -35.42
C ARG A 379 50.46 40.31 -35.08
N VAL A 380 49.58 40.87 -34.25
CA VAL A 380 48.14 40.58 -34.15
C VAL A 380 47.51 41.92 -33.69
N ALA A 381 47.07 42.84 -34.55
CA ALA A 381 45.93 42.80 -35.47
C ALA A 381 44.58 42.48 -34.76
N ASP A 382 43.57 43.34 -34.70
CA ASP A 382 43.44 44.80 -34.93
C ASP A 382 42.11 45.30 -34.27
N PRO A 383 41.69 46.58 -34.30
CA PRO A 383 40.99 47.21 -33.17
C PRO A 383 39.46 47.44 -33.26
N VAL A 384 38.91 47.95 -32.16
CA VAL A 384 37.60 48.64 -32.02
C VAL A 384 37.83 50.15 -32.05
N PRO A 385 37.15 50.96 -32.91
CA PRO A 385 35.93 51.72 -32.56
C PRO A 385 34.88 51.72 -33.73
N THR A 386 33.83 52.57 -33.90
CA THR A 386 33.44 53.89 -33.35
C THR A 386 31.91 54.15 -33.43
N ARG A 387 31.44 55.26 -32.83
CA ARG A 387 30.13 55.97 -33.01
C ARG A 387 30.16 56.89 -34.27
N PRO A 388 29.11 57.68 -34.68
CA PRO A 388 27.90 58.22 -33.99
C PRO A 388 26.56 57.82 -34.69
N ALA A 389 25.30 58.13 -34.29
CA ALA A 389 24.58 59.35 -33.82
C ALA A 389 24.53 60.49 -34.89
N VAL A 390 23.45 61.26 -35.16
CA VAL A 390 22.25 61.74 -34.42
C VAL A 390 21.03 61.94 -35.39
N ALA A 391 19.83 62.28 -34.88
CA ALA A 391 18.62 62.85 -35.56
C ALA A 391 17.65 61.88 -36.29
N SER A 392 16.31 62.06 -36.34
CA SER A 392 15.38 62.97 -35.61
C SER A 392 13.92 62.46 -35.63
N MET A 393 13.07 62.96 -34.72
CA MET A 393 11.61 62.73 -34.58
C MET A 393 10.76 63.67 -35.50
N PRO A 394 9.41 63.52 -35.71
CA PRO A 394 8.39 62.88 -34.85
C PRO A 394 7.32 61.96 -35.53
N GLY A 395 6.32 61.48 -34.75
CA GLY A 395 5.19 60.61 -35.16
C GLY A 395 3.95 61.36 -35.71
N PRO A 396 2.68 60.91 -35.52
CA PRO A 396 2.13 60.04 -34.44
C PRO A 396 1.24 58.84 -34.92
N VAL A 397 1.03 57.75 -34.13
CA VAL A 397 -0.15 57.37 -33.28
C VAL A 397 -1.48 57.14 -34.05
N PRO A 398 -2.37 56.17 -33.68
CA PRO A 398 -2.33 55.13 -32.63
C PRO A 398 -2.13 53.71 -33.26
N ASP A 399 -2.41 52.54 -32.67
CA ASP A 399 -2.92 52.11 -31.34
C ASP A 399 -2.18 50.76 -30.97
N GLY A 400 -2.69 49.70 -30.33
CA GLY A 400 -3.94 49.36 -29.64
C GLY A 400 -4.00 47.86 -29.32
N MET A 401 -4.99 47.44 -28.52
CA MET A 401 -4.67 46.47 -27.45
C MET A 401 -5.88 45.71 -26.85
N ALA A 402 -5.58 44.52 -26.30
CA ALA A 402 -6.37 43.67 -25.38
C ALA A 402 -7.47 42.73 -25.95
N ALA A 403 -7.72 41.68 -25.15
CA ALA A 403 -8.77 40.66 -25.20
C ALA A 403 -9.33 40.51 -23.75
N PRO A 404 -10.25 39.59 -23.36
CA PRO A 404 -11.09 38.63 -24.11
C PRO A 404 -12.59 39.07 -23.92
N PRO A 405 -13.66 38.27 -23.60
CA PRO A 405 -13.91 36.81 -23.49
C PRO A 405 -15.12 36.29 -24.33
N ALA A 406 -15.53 35.04 -24.06
CA ALA A 406 -16.79 34.44 -24.54
C ALA A 406 -17.96 34.59 -23.54
N PRO A 407 -19.20 34.39 -24.00
CA PRO A 407 -20.18 33.60 -23.24
C PRO A 407 -20.82 32.48 -24.09
N ALA A 408 -21.80 31.76 -23.53
CA ALA A 408 -22.43 30.56 -24.11
C ALA A 408 -23.94 30.71 -24.34
N ALA A 409 -24.57 29.77 -25.08
CA ALA A 409 -25.94 29.24 -24.92
C ALA A 409 -26.47 28.56 -26.21
N SER A 410 -27.57 27.82 -26.08
CA SER A 410 -28.08 26.83 -27.04
C SER A 410 -29.39 27.19 -27.75
N THR A 411 -29.47 26.94 -29.07
CA THR A 411 -30.65 26.52 -29.88
C THR A 411 -30.16 26.20 -31.31
N GLY A 412 -30.76 25.35 -32.16
CA GLY A 412 -31.91 24.44 -31.99
C GLY A 412 -32.82 24.44 -33.23
N GLY A 413 -33.01 23.29 -33.91
CA GLY A 413 -34.13 23.10 -34.87
C GLY A 413 -33.83 22.50 -36.27
N VAL A 414 -34.27 21.26 -36.47
CA VAL A 414 -34.93 20.65 -37.65
C VAL A 414 -34.59 21.05 -39.12
N SER A 415 -34.12 20.05 -39.88
CA SER A 415 -34.82 19.47 -41.06
C SER A 415 -34.18 18.10 -41.35
N ALA A 416 -34.86 16.93 -41.38
CA ALA A 416 -36.17 16.51 -41.89
C ALA A 416 -36.17 16.16 -43.39
N LEU A 417 -36.10 14.86 -43.70
CA LEU A 417 -36.90 14.16 -44.73
C LEU A 417 -36.65 12.64 -44.69
N GLY A 418 -37.70 11.87 -44.35
CA GLY A 418 -37.93 10.53 -44.90
C GLY A 418 -38.90 10.64 -46.09
N PRO A 419 -39.76 9.64 -46.40
CA PRO A 419 -39.94 8.33 -45.76
C PRO A 419 -39.99 7.16 -46.78
N VAL A 420 -40.41 5.97 -46.34
CA VAL A 420 -41.34 4.98 -46.97
C VAL A 420 -41.10 3.60 -46.33
N VAL A 421 -42.15 2.78 -46.17
CA VAL A 421 -42.17 1.68 -45.19
C VAL A 421 -43.19 0.57 -45.50
N LEU A 422 -42.87 -0.69 -45.14
CA LEU A 422 -43.77 -1.88 -45.04
C LEU A 422 -44.43 -2.41 -46.34
N PRO A 423 -45.10 -3.60 -46.33
CA PRO A 423 -45.18 -4.67 -45.30
C PRO A 423 -44.12 -5.79 -45.57
N GLU A 424 -44.14 -7.02 -45.03
CA GLU A 424 -45.01 -7.83 -44.15
C GLU A 424 -44.10 -8.64 -43.15
N GLN A 425 -44.48 -9.60 -42.29
CA GLN A 425 -45.74 -10.33 -42.04
C GLN A 425 -46.29 -10.12 -40.62
N VAL A 426 -47.60 -10.34 -40.43
CA VAL A 426 -48.30 -10.23 -39.13
C VAL A 426 -49.14 -11.48 -38.85
N THR A 427 -49.09 -11.99 -37.62
CA THR A 427 -50.24 -12.62 -36.93
C THR A 427 -50.02 -12.47 -35.42
N ALA A 428 -51.11 -12.26 -34.67
CA ALA A 428 -51.08 -11.98 -33.22
C ALA A 428 -51.85 -13.05 -32.41
N PRO A 429 -52.51 -12.73 -31.28
CA PRO A 429 -52.10 -13.26 -29.98
C PRO A 429 -52.91 -14.48 -29.50
N GLY A 430 -52.32 -15.27 -28.59
CA GLY A 430 -52.99 -16.38 -27.90
C GLY A 430 -52.38 -16.62 -26.52
N GLU A 431 -53.23 -16.76 -25.50
CA GLU A 431 -52.87 -16.81 -24.09
C GLU A 431 -53.00 -18.23 -23.52
N VAL A 432 -51.87 -18.92 -23.31
CA VAL A 432 -51.78 -20.13 -22.47
C VAL A 432 -50.44 -20.14 -21.74
N LEU A 433 -50.48 -20.26 -20.40
CA LEU A 433 -49.28 -20.46 -19.58
C LEU A 433 -48.84 -21.93 -19.66
N PRO A 434 -47.60 -22.24 -20.08
CA PRO A 434 -47.04 -23.58 -19.91
C PRO A 434 -46.75 -23.84 -18.42
N SER A 435 -47.21 -24.98 -17.91
CA SER A 435 -46.85 -25.45 -16.56
C SER A 435 -45.35 -25.71 -16.44
N PRO A 436 -44.75 -25.61 -15.23
CA PRO A 436 -43.34 -25.95 -15.03
C PRO A 436 -43.08 -27.42 -15.41
N PRO A 437 -41.92 -27.74 -16.02
CA PRO A 437 -41.59 -29.12 -16.37
C PRO A 437 -41.41 -29.99 -15.11
N PRO A 438 -41.75 -31.29 -15.17
CA PRO A 438 -41.58 -32.19 -14.05
C PRO A 438 -40.11 -32.44 -13.75
N THR A 439 -39.80 -32.56 -12.45
CA THR A 439 -38.61 -33.18 -11.83
C THR A 439 -37.36 -33.24 -12.71
N ALA A 440 -36.48 -32.24 -12.58
CA ALA A 440 -35.12 -32.37 -13.07
C ALA A 440 -34.43 -33.55 -12.35
N THR A 441 -34.02 -34.56 -13.12
CA THR A 441 -33.21 -35.68 -12.63
C THR A 441 -31.97 -35.13 -11.92
N PRO A 442 -31.59 -35.61 -10.72
CA PRO A 442 -30.41 -35.12 -10.03
C PRO A 442 -29.17 -35.41 -10.89
N VAL A 443 -28.54 -34.35 -11.41
CA VAL A 443 -27.22 -34.44 -12.04
C VAL A 443 -26.24 -34.94 -10.98
N PRO A 444 -25.44 -35.99 -11.26
CA PRO A 444 -24.46 -36.48 -10.29
C PRO A 444 -23.46 -35.37 -9.98
N ARG A 445 -23.34 -35.02 -8.69
CA ARG A 445 -22.27 -34.14 -8.22
C ARG A 445 -20.95 -34.84 -8.49
N GLN A 446 -20.02 -34.19 -9.19
CA GLN A 446 -18.69 -34.72 -9.39
C GLN A 446 -17.87 -34.41 -8.14
N THR A 447 -17.65 -35.41 -7.29
CA THR A 447 -16.66 -35.33 -6.21
C THR A 447 -15.27 -35.30 -6.82
N MET A 448 -14.39 -34.48 -6.25
CA MET A 448 -13.04 -34.21 -6.74
C MET A 448 -12.03 -34.63 -5.65
N THR A 449 -10.89 -35.22 -6.02
CA THR A 449 -9.85 -35.52 -5.02
C THR A 449 -9.00 -34.28 -4.70
N TYR A 450 -8.32 -34.28 -3.56
CA TYR A 450 -7.36 -33.23 -3.24
C TYR A 450 -6.30 -33.02 -4.34
N GLN A 451 -5.72 -34.10 -4.89
CA GLN A 451 -4.78 -34.02 -6.01
C GLN A 451 -5.37 -33.27 -7.21
N GLN A 452 -6.57 -33.65 -7.65
CA GLN A 452 -7.24 -33.00 -8.79
C GLN A 452 -7.52 -31.52 -8.51
N MET A 453 -7.94 -31.18 -7.28
CA MET A 453 -8.21 -29.80 -6.87
C MET A 453 -6.94 -28.93 -6.88
N PHE A 454 -5.82 -29.43 -6.35
CA PHE A 454 -4.54 -28.73 -6.42
C PHE A 454 -4.02 -28.62 -7.86
N GLN A 455 -4.20 -29.65 -8.69
CA GLN A 455 -3.84 -29.63 -10.12
C GLN A 455 -4.65 -28.56 -10.89
N GLU A 456 -5.97 -28.48 -10.70
CA GLU A 456 -6.81 -27.45 -11.35
C GLU A 456 -6.42 -26.03 -10.92
N ILE A 457 -6.35 -25.79 -9.61
CA ILE A 457 -6.09 -24.45 -9.08
C ILE A 457 -4.63 -24.02 -9.35
N GLY A 458 -3.67 -24.94 -9.29
CA GLY A 458 -2.28 -24.68 -9.70
C GLY A 458 -2.19 -24.26 -11.17
N ALA A 459 -2.82 -25.01 -12.07
CA ALA A 459 -2.87 -24.68 -13.51
C ALA A 459 -3.57 -23.33 -13.78
N ARG A 460 -4.55 -22.94 -12.95
CA ARG A 460 -5.30 -21.68 -13.08
C ARG A 460 -4.47 -20.43 -12.79
N TYR A 461 -3.48 -20.53 -11.91
CA TYR A 461 -2.61 -19.42 -11.49
C TYR A 461 -1.15 -19.58 -11.93
N ASP A 462 -0.83 -20.58 -12.76
CA ASP A 462 0.56 -20.91 -13.14
C ASP A 462 1.45 -21.18 -11.90
N LEU A 463 0.89 -21.90 -10.92
CA LEU A 463 1.58 -22.32 -9.70
C LEU A 463 1.83 -23.84 -9.72
N ASN A 464 2.98 -24.24 -9.18
CA ASN A 464 3.33 -25.64 -9.00
C ASN A 464 2.34 -26.30 -8.01
N TRP A 465 1.43 -27.14 -8.51
CA TRP A 465 0.38 -27.77 -7.70
C TRP A 465 0.94 -28.61 -6.53
N ARG A 466 2.14 -29.17 -6.69
CA ARG A 466 2.82 -29.92 -5.63
C ARG A 466 3.37 -29.02 -4.53
N LEU A 467 3.79 -27.81 -4.87
CA LEU A 467 4.17 -26.79 -3.89
C LEU A 467 2.94 -26.33 -3.10
N LEU A 468 1.81 -26.13 -3.78
CA LEU A 468 0.53 -25.74 -3.18
C LEU A 468 -0.02 -26.83 -2.23
N ALA A 469 0.03 -28.10 -2.65
CA ALA A 469 -0.36 -29.25 -1.82
C ALA A 469 0.60 -29.47 -0.63
N ALA A 470 1.91 -29.35 -0.85
CA ALA A 470 2.90 -29.43 0.23
C ALA A 470 2.75 -28.30 1.26
N GLN A 471 2.39 -27.09 0.82
CA GLN A 471 2.04 -25.99 1.71
C GLN A 471 0.78 -26.31 2.51
N ALA A 472 -0.32 -26.75 1.90
CA ALA A 472 -1.53 -27.17 2.63
C ALA A 472 -1.23 -28.19 3.75
N TYR A 473 -0.35 -29.16 3.49
CA TYR A 473 0.08 -30.13 4.49
C TYR A 473 0.91 -29.51 5.63
N VAL A 474 1.79 -28.54 5.34
CA VAL A 474 2.56 -27.81 6.37
C VAL A 474 1.69 -26.87 7.20
N GLU A 475 0.68 -26.24 6.59
CA GLU A 475 -0.24 -25.32 7.27
C GLU A 475 -1.25 -26.05 8.17
N SER A 476 -1.91 -27.11 7.66
CA SER A 476 -3.07 -27.74 8.34
C SER A 476 -3.00 -29.27 8.47
N GLY A 477 -1.99 -29.94 7.90
CA GLY A 477 -2.01 -31.40 7.76
C GLY A 477 -3.15 -31.94 6.88
N PHE A 478 -3.67 -31.10 5.98
CA PHE A 478 -4.91 -31.26 5.22
C PHE A 478 -6.24 -31.20 6.01
N ASP A 479 -6.24 -30.71 7.27
CA ASP A 479 -7.49 -30.41 7.98
C ASP A 479 -8.16 -29.14 7.43
N SER A 480 -9.22 -29.32 6.65
CA SER A 480 -10.00 -28.20 6.09
C SER A 480 -10.76 -27.39 7.15
N LEU A 481 -10.92 -27.91 8.37
CA LEU A 481 -11.56 -27.25 9.51
C LEU A 481 -10.56 -26.62 10.48
N ALA A 482 -9.25 -26.67 10.17
CA ALA A 482 -8.19 -26.15 11.04
C ALA A 482 -8.39 -24.66 11.38
N MET A 483 -8.09 -24.30 12.64
CA MET A 483 -8.03 -22.92 13.11
C MET A 483 -6.69 -22.66 13.80
N GLY A 484 -5.90 -21.76 13.22
CA GLY A 484 -4.56 -21.43 13.67
C GLY A 484 -4.52 -20.51 14.88
N SER A 485 -3.31 -20.33 15.43
CA SER A 485 -3.08 -19.58 16.68
C SER A 485 -3.32 -18.07 16.55
N HIS A 486 -3.40 -17.53 15.33
CA HIS A 486 -3.76 -16.13 15.04
C HIS A 486 -5.19 -16.01 14.44
N GLY A 487 -5.99 -17.09 14.52
CA GLY A 487 -7.31 -17.18 13.87
C GLY A 487 -7.24 -17.61 12.41
N ASP A 488 -6.13 -18.21 11.99
CA ASP A 488 -5.82 -18.61 10.62
C ASP A 488 -6.80 -19.70 10.13
N LEU A 489 -7.36 -19.55 8.93
CA LEU A 489 -8.57 -20.28 8.54
C LEU A 489 -8.30 -21.42 7.55
N GLY A 490 -8.71 -22.63 7.94
CA GLY A 490 -8.88 -23.80 7.08
C GLY A 490 -7.59 -24.32 6.43
N LEU A 491 -7.77 -24.97 5.29
CA LEU A 491 -6.78 -25.85 4.65
C LEU A 491 -5.39 -25.22 4.39
N MET A 492 -5.33 -23.94 4.03
CA MET A 492 -4.10 -23.18 3.77
C MET A 492 -3.81 -22.12 4.86
N GLN A 493 -4.46 -22.23 6.03
CA GLN A 493 -4.33 -21.32 7.18
C GLN A 493 -4.37 -19.83 6.78
N ILE A 494 -5.45 -19.44 6.11
CA ILE A 494 -5.58 -18.09 5.55
C ILE A 494 -5.99 -17.12 6.65
N LEU A 495 -5.14 -16.14 6.95
CA LEU A 495 -5.45 -15.07 7.90
C LEU A 495 -6.83 -14.42 7.58
N PRO A 496 -7.69 -14.16 8.57
CA PRO A 496 -9.02 -13.59 8.34
C PRO A 496 -9.02 -12.26 7.55
N THR A 497 -7.97 -11.45 7.68
CA THR A 497 -7.80 -10.22 6.90
C THR A 497 -7.54 -10.49 5.42
N THR A 498 -6.73 -11.50 5.09
CA THR A 498 -6.45 -11.92 3.72
C THR A 498 -7.69 -12.54 3.09
N TRP A 499 -8.42 -13.37 3.84
CA TRP A 499 -9.70 -13.92 3.40
C TRP A 499 -10.71 -12.81 3.03
N GLN A 500 -10.87 -11.81 3.91
CA GLN A 500 -11.78 -10.67 3.70
C GLN A 500 -11.45 -9.83 2.45
N GLU A 501 -10.16 -9.75 2.07
CA GLU A 501 -9.72 -8.98 0.90
C GLU A 501 -9.90 -9.76 -0.42
N TRP A 502 -9.54 -11.06 -0.43
CA TRP A 502 -9.42 -11.85 -1.67
C TRP A 502 -10.67 -12.65 -2.03
N ALA A 503 -11.39 -13.21 -1.05
CA ALA A 503 -12.59 -14.02 -1.31
C ALA A 503 -13.69 -13.30 -2.12
N PRO A 504 -14.00 -11.99 -1.90
CA PRO A 504 -15.01 -11.28 -2.69
C PRO A 504 -14.69 -11.15 -4.18
N ALA A 505 -13.41 -11.05 -4.55
CA ALA A 505 -12.99 -10.96 -5.95
C ALA A 505 -13.16 -12.31 -6.68
N LEU A 506 -12.96 -13.41 -5.95
CA LEU A 506 -13.06 -14.79 -6.43
C LEU A 506 -14.48 -15.36 -6.33
N GLN A 507 -15.42 -14.62 -5.72
CA GLN A 507 -16.82 -15.00 -5.52
C GLN A 507 -17.03 -16.22 -4.60
N VAL A 508 -16.05 -16.52 -3.73
CA VAL A 508 -16.14 -17.55 -2.69
C VAL A 508 -16.49 -16.94 -1.34
N ASN A 509 -17.04 -17.74 -0.42
CA ASN A 509 -17.65 -17.25 0.82
C ASN A 509 -17.50 -18.13 2.06
N ASP A 510 -16.93 -19.34 1.94
CA ASP A 510 -16.67 -20.24 3.07
C ASP A 510 -15.16 -20.55 3.15
N PRO A 511 -14.45 -20.16 4.23
CA PRO A 511 -13.02 -20.42 4.37
C PRO A 511 -12.71 -21.87 4.78
N PHE A 512 -13.72 -22.65 5.18
CA PHE A 512 -13.57 -24.07 5.55
C PHE A 512 -13.97 -25.03 4.41
N ASP A 513 -14.44 -24.49 3.28
CA ASP A 513 -14.53 -25.22 2.02
C ASP A 513 -13.14 -25.33 1.37
N SER A 514 -12.65 -26.56 1.18
CA SER A 514 -11.30 -26.85 0.70
C SER A 514 -10.96 -26.17 -0.64
N TYR A 515 -11.90 -26.14 -1.58
CA TYR A 515 -11.69 -25.51 -2.89
C TYR A 515 -11.63 -23.98 -2.76
N SER A 516 -12.60 -23.39 -2.06
CA SER A 516 -12.66 -21.95 -1.81
C SER A 516 -11.42 -21.43 -1.07
N ASN A 517 -10.93 -22.20 -0.10
CA ASN A 517 -9.70 -21.92 0.64
C ASN A 517 -8.48 -21.93 -0.30
N VAL A 518 -8.22 -23.03 -1.00
CA VAL A 518 -7.05 -23.16 -1.89
C VAL A 518 -7.10 -22.18 -3.07
N LEU A 519 -8.29 -21.83 -3.57
CA LEU A 519 -8.47 -20.81 -4.61
C LEU A 519 -8.05 -19.41 -4.15
N VAL A 520 -8.33 -19.03 -2.90
CA VAL A 520 -7.89 -17.77 -2.30
C VAL A 520 -6.39 -17.77 -2.03
N ALA A 521 -5.85 -18.86 -1.46
CA ALA A 521 -4.42 -18.99 -1.22
C ALA A 521 -3.60 -18.88 -2.52
N ALA A 522 -4.04 -19.55 -3.60
CA ALA A 522 -3.38 -19.50 -4.90
C ALA A 522 -3.40 -18.10 -5.54
N ALA A 523 -4.52 -17.37 -5.45
CA ALA A 523 -4.58 -15.98 -5.91
C ALA A 523 -3.65 -15.05 -5.13
N TYR A 524 -3.57 -15.25 -3.80
CA TYR A 524 -2.66 -14.48 -2.95
C TYR A 524 -1.18 -14.81 -3.22
N LEU A 525 -0.85 -16.09 -3.45
CA LEU A 525 0.49 -16.53 -3.86
C LEU A 525 0.90 -15.93 -5.21
N ASP A 526 0.01 -15.88 -6.20
CA ASP A 526 0.29 -15.23 -7.50
C ASP A 526 0.54 -13.71 -7.36
N TYR A 527 -0.21 -13.05 -6.46
CA TYR A 527 0.06 -11.67 -6.08
C TYR A 527 1.44 -11.50 -5.43
N LEU A 528 1.81 -12.38 -4.48
CA LEU A 528 3.13 -12.35 -3.83
C LEU A 528 4.26 -12.61 -4.84
N ARG A 529 4.09 -13.58 -5.74
CA ARG A 529 4.99 -13.87 -6.87
C ARG A 529 5.21 -12.63 -7.74
N THR A 530 4.12 -11.98 -8.15
CA THR A 530 4.14 -10.76 -8.97
C THR A 530 4.79 -9.58 -8.22
N LEU A 531 4.45 -9.39 -6.96
CA LEU A 531 4.98 -8.34 -6.09
C LEU A 531 6.51 -8.48 -5.94
N LEU A 532 6.99 -9.65 -5.55
CA LEU A 532 8.41 -9.89 -5.29
C LEU A 532 9.24 -9.95 -6.57
N GLY A 533 8.69 -10.53 -7.65
CA GLY A 533 9.27 -10.46 -9.00
C GLY A 533 9.49 -9.01 -9.45
N SER A 534 8.53 -8.11 -9.21
CA SER A 534 8.67 -6.67 -9.51
C SER A 534 9.77 -5.95 -8.71
N ARG A 535 10.26 -6.56 -7.63
CA ARG A 535 11.36 -6.05 -6.79
C ARG A 535 12.71 -6.73 -7.05
N GLY A 536 12.77 -7.72 -7.96
CA GLY A 536 13.98 -8.47 -8.27
C GLY A 536 14.17 -9.75 -7.44
N TYR A 537 13.12 -10.22 -6.74
CA TYR A 537 13.12 -11.43 -5.92
C TYR A 537 12.11 -12.47 -6.45
N PRO A 538 12.29 -13.01 -7.68
CA PRO A 538 11.32 -13.92 -8.31
C PRO A 538 11.35 -15.36 -7.79
N GLN A 539 12.21 -15.68 -6.81
CA GLN A 539 12.39 -17.05 -6.30
C GLN A 539 11.21 -17.49 -5.40
N GLU A 540 10.76 -18.74 -5.56
CA GLU A 540 9.61 -19.31 -4.82
C GLU A 540 9.76 -19.21 -3.30
N GLU A 541 10.99 -19.33 -2.81
CA GLU A 541 11.35 -19.25 -1.40
C GLU A 541 10.91 -17.92 -0.77
N TRP A 542 11.06 -16.80 -1.50
CA TRP A 542 10.62 -15.49 -1.01
C TRP A 542 9.10 -15.34 -1.03
N MET A 543 8.41 -15.96 -1.99
CA MET A 543 6.94 -16.01 -2.05
C MET A 543 6.38 -16.76 -0.83
N LEU A 544 6.97 -17.92 -0.49
CA LEU A 544 6.58 -18.70 0.69
C LEU A 544 6.87 -17.92 1.99
N VAL A 545 8.05 -17.30 2.12
CA VAL A 545 8.37 -16.44 3.29
C VAL A 545 7.40 -15.26 3.41
N ALA A 546 6.99 -14.64 2.30
CA ALA A 546 6.01 -13.56 2.31
C ALA A 546 4.57 -14.01 2.64
N TYR A 547 4.23 -15.28 2.41
CA TYR A 547 2.94 -15.85 2.81
C TYR A 547 2.85 -15.96 4.33
N ASN A 548 3.84 -16.61 4.96
CA ASN A 548 3.94 -16.83 6.40
C ASN A 548 4.24 -15.54 7.18
N TRP A 549 5.30 -14.80 6.80
CA TRP A 549 5.76 -13.63 7.55
C TRP A 549 5.06 -12.32 7.13
N GLY A 550 4.30 -12.33 6.03
CA GLY A 550 3.64 -11.17 5.46
C GLY A 550 4.56 -10.32 4.55
N PRO A 551 4.04 -9.77 3.44
CA PRO A 551 4.87 -9.11 2.42
C PRO A 551 5.56 -7.84 2.93
N ASP A 552 4.91 -7.03 3.76
CA ASP A 552 5.50 -5.78 4.26
C ASP A 552 6.74 -6.02 5.13
N GLN A 553 6.72 -7.04 5.99
CA GLN A 553 7.88 -7.37 6.85
C GLN A 553 9.06 -7.87 6.01
N LEU A 554 8.79 -8.73 5.01
CA LEU A 554 9.83 -9.17 4.08
C LEU A 554 10.38 -8.01 3.25
N LEU A 555 9.53 -7.11 2.74
CA LEU A 555 9.98 -5.98 1.94
C LEU A 555 10.82 -4.97 2.74
N ASP A 556 10.50 -4.72 4.02
CA ASP A 556 11.34 -3.90 4.91
C ASP A 556 12.68 -4.59 5.22
N PHE A 557 12.69 -5.91 5.43
CA PHE A 557 13.92 -6.70 5.61
C PHE A 557 14.84 -6.66 4.37
N LEU A 558 14.30 -6.89 3.19
CA LEU A 558 15.04 -6.81 1.92
C LEU A 558 15.53 -5.38 1.65
N ALA A 559 14.71 -4.35 1.96
CA ALA A 559 15.11 -2.95 1.85
C ALA A 559 16.21 -2.54 2.85
N ALA A 560 16.34 -3.24 3.99
CA ALA A 560 17.44 -3.09 4.93
C ALA A 560 18.75 -3.79 4.46
N GLY A 561 18.72 -4.53 3.35
CA GLY A 561 19.85 -5.29 2.82
C GLY A 561 19.93 -6.74 3.32
N GLY A 562 18.83 -7.29 3.86
CA GLY A 562 18.75 -8.68 4.26
C GLY A 562 18.91 -9.66 3.07
N THR A 563 19.65 -10.73 3.30
CA THR A 563 19.84 -11.86 2.38
C THR A 563 19.27 -13.15 2.99
N TRP A 564 19.17 -14.22 2.19
CA TRP A 564 18.61 -15.50 2.62
C TRP A 564 19.31 -16.05 3.88
N GLU A 565 20.64 -15.97 3.90
CA GLU A 565 21.51 -16.44 4.99
C GLU A 565 21.33 -15.64 6.30
N THR A 566 20.70 -14.46 6.22
CA THR A 566 20.43 -13.57 7.36
C THR A 566 18.95 -13.55 7.78
N LEU A 567 18.09 -14.27 7.06
CA LEU A 567 16.68 -14.44 7.41
C LEU A 567 16.57 -15.30 8.69
N ALA A 568 15.52 -15.08 9.49
CA ALA A 568 15.26 -15.91 10.67
C ALA A 568 15.19 -17.41 10.28
N PRO A 569 15.90 -18.33 10.98
CA PRO A 569 15.96 -19.75 10.61
C PRO A 569 14.58 -20.38 10.43
N GLU A 570 13.62 -20.03 11.28
CA GLU A 570 12.24 -20.53 11.26
C GLU A 570 11.52 -20.24 9.93
N LEU A 571 11.85 -19.11 9.29
CA LEU A 571 11.30 -18.72 7.98
C LEU A 571 12.04 -19.41 6.82
N GLN A 572 13.35 -19.65 6.97
CA GLN A 572 14.11 -20.47 6.02
C GLN A 572 13.61 -21.92 6.04
N ASP A 573 13.40 -22.48 7.23
CA ASP A 573 12.94 -23.85 7.45
C ASP A 573 11.53 -24.07 6.89
N TYR A 574 10.58 -23.15 7.13
CA TYR A 574 9.22 -23.22 6.56
C TYR A 574 9.24 -23.38 5.03
N ALA A 575 9.93 -22.49 4.30
CA ALA A 575 9.98 -22.54 2.84
C ALA A 575 10.78 -23.75 2.32
N THR A 576 11.85 -24.14 3.03
CA THR A 576 12.66 -25.32 2.69
C THR A 576 11.88 -26.62 2.90
N GLN A 577 11.09 -26.72 3.97
CA GLN A 577 10.22 -27.87 4.27
C GLN A 577 9.15 -28.04 3.19
N ILE A 578 8.45 -26.97 2.81
CA ILE A 578 7.43 -27.00 1.75
C ILE A 578 8.04 -27.48 0.43
N ARG A 579 9.19 -26.93 0.00
CA ARG A 579 9.86 -27.35 -1.25
C ARG A 579 10.38 -28.78 -1.19
N ARG A 580 10.87 -29.23 -0.03
CA ARG A 580 11.30 -30.63 0.19
C ARG A 580 10.12 -31.61 0.08
N LEU A 581 8.98 -31.27 0.66
CA LEU A 581 7.75 -32.07 0.57
C LEU A 581 7.18 -32.06 -0.86
N ALA A 582 7.16 -30.92 -1.54
CA ALA A 582 6.72 -30.81 -2.93
C ALA A 582 7.53 -31.70 -3.88
N ALA A 583 8.83 -31.88 -3.61
CA ALA A 583 9.71 -32.77 -4.35
C ALA A 583 9.44 -34.27 -4.10
N THR A 584 8.73 -34.64 -3.03
CA THR A 584 8.31 -36.03 -2.76
C THR A 584 6.98 -36.41 -3.39
N ILE A 585 6.19 -35.44 -3.88
CA ILE A 585 4.90 -35.70 -4.53
C ILE A 585 5.13 -36.11 -6.00
N PRO A 586 4.56 -37.23 -6.48
CA PRO A 586 4.65 -37.67 -7.88
C PRO A 586 4.17 -36.61 -8.88
N ALA A 587 4.72 -36.64 -10.09
CA ALA A 587 4.39 -35.66 -11.15
C ALA A 587 3.10 -35.99 -11.93
N GLU A 588 2.53 -37.18 -11.69
CA GLU A 588 1.42 -37.80 -12.43
C GLU A 588 0.09 -37.67 -11.66
#